data_AF-A0A6J2YGC0-F1
#
_entry.id   AF-A0A6J2YGC0-F1
#
_cell.length_a   1.000
_cell.length_b   1.000
_cell.length_c   1.000
_cell.angle_alpha   90.00
_cell.angle_beta   90.00
_cell.angle_gamma   90.00
#
_symmetry.space_group_name_H-M   'P 1'
#
loop_
_entity.id
_entity.type
_entity.pdbx_description
1 polymer ?
#
loop_
_entity_poly.entity_id
_entity_poly.type
_entity_poly.pdbx_seq_one_letter_code
_entity_poly.pdbx_strand_id
1 'polypeptide(L)'
;MIPLSKELESTGIGYNITGQNKRIHHLLYMDDLKLFAKDDKGLDRLLQITKSFSSDICMEFGLNKCAKVRFHRGKLATSENMNSETFQRVKSLDASETYKYLGFEECLGTNNRTVKERLEKVYIKRLRSALDNELCAKFKIETINTIAVPVLRYSFGIVNWSKYEMQALDRKTRKLLRKFNLHHPAADIDRLYVSRLEGGRGLIQLESLLKSSVIATANYLKSDSGDPLKQMLADWDRNQAPSLSLQRKAEQFQQELYRISEDVENTTVGRSDIREILKKPKVNPGKRNLCMANTREK
;
A
#
# COMPACT_ATOMS: atom_id res chain seq x y z
N MET A 1 -19.88 9.90 8.52
CA MET A 1 -19.54 9.32 7.19
C MET A 1 -20.25 8.01 6.83
N ILE A 2 -20.55 7.10 7.77
CA ILE A 2 -21.40 5.92 7.49
C ILE A 2 -22.76 6.30 6.84
N PRO A 3 -23.43 7.41 7.25
CA PRO A 3 -24.68 7.83 6.62
C PRO A 3 -24.55 8.15 5.12
N LEU A 4 -23.53 8.91 4.72
CA LEU A 4 -23.25 9.21 3.32
C LEU A 4 -23.01 7.93 2.51
N SER A 5 -22.28 6.98 3.07
CA SER A 5 -22.02 5.70 2.38
C SER A 5 -23.32 4.94 2.10
N LYS A 6 -24.23 4.87 3.09
CA LYS A 6 -25.54 4.25 2.91
C LYS A 6 -26.40 4.98 1.89
N GLU A 7 -26.35 6.31 1.89
CA GLU A 7 -27.11 7.14 0.95
C GLU A 7 -26.64 6.91 -0.49
N LEU A 8 -25.32 6.91 -0.72
CA LEU A 8 -24.73 6.60 -2.03
C LEU A 8 -25.06 5.18 -2.49
N GLU A 9 -25.00 4.19 -1.60
CA GLU A 9 -25.37 2.80 -1.90
C GLU A 9 -26.86 2.68 -2.28
N SER A 10 -27.74 3.40 -1.58
CA SER A 10 -29.19 3.37 -1.83
C SER A 10 -29.58 3.90 -3.21
N THR A 11 -28.75 4.75 -3.83
CA THR A 11 -28.99 5.26 -5.18
C THR A 11 -28.94 4.17 -6.25
N GLY A 12 -28.24 3.07 -5.98
CA GLY A 12 -27.94 2.04 -6.97
C GLY A 12 -27.00 2.50 -8.09
N ILE A 13 -26.49 3.73 -8.06
CA ILE A 13 -25.57 4.28 -9.06
C ILE A 13 -24.15 3.89 -8.68
N GLY A 14 -23.45 3.21 -9.59
CA GLY A 14 -22.09 2.76 -9.36
C GLY A 14 -21.45 2.20 -10.62
N TYR A 15 -20.21 1.75 -10.49
CA TYR A 15 -19.51 1.03 -11.54
C TYR A 15 -19.64 -0.49 -11.34
N ASN A 16 -20.13 -1.19 -12.37
CA ASN A 16 -20.17 -2.64 -12.39
C ASN A 16 -18.81 -3.19 -12.83
N ILE A 17 -18.22 -4.06 -12.02
CA ILE A 17 -17.02 -4.79 -12.43
C ILE A 17 -17.46 -6.04 -13.21
N THR A 18 -16.88 -6.23 -14.40
CA THR A 18 -17.15 -7.40 -15.26
C THR A 18 -16.89 -8.71 -14.52
N GLY A 19 -17.86 -9.63 -14.54
CA GLY A 19 -17.75 -10.98 -13.97
C GLY A 19 -18.42 -11.16 -12.61
N GLN A 20 -18.95 -10.10 -11.98
CA GLN A 20 -19.66 -10.20 -10.70
C GLN A 20 -20.85 -9.23 -10.62
N ASN A 21 -21.87 -9.57 -9.82
CA ASN A 21 -23.08 -8.76 -9.65
C ASN A 21 -22.92 -7.64 -8.59
N LYS A 22 -21.72 -7.07 -8.44
CA LYS A 22 -21.42 -6.03 -7.44
C LYS A 22 -21.05 -4.70 -8.07
N ARG A 23 -21.59 -3.64 -7.48
CA ARG A 23 -21.37 -2.24 -7.84
C ARG A 23 -20.39 -1.62 -6.86
N ILE A 24 -19.40 -0.91 -7.37
CA ILE A 24 -18.59 0.00 -6.57
C ILE A 24 -19.19 1.39 -6.71
N HIS A 25 -19.57 2.00 -5.59
CA HIS A 25 -20.18 3.32 -5.52
C HIS A 25 -19.13 4.38 -5.21
N HIS A 26 -18.33 4.13 -4.18
CA HIS A 26 -17.33 5.07 -3.69
C HIS A 26 -16.18 4.36 -2.97
N LEU A 27 -15.07 5.08 -2.82
CA LEU A 27 -13.99 4.78 -1.89
C LEU A 27 -13.85 6.00 -0.98
N LEU A 28 -13.94 5.77 0.32
CA LEU A 28 -13.83 6.82 1.32
C LEU A 28 -12.66 6.53 2.24
N TYR A 29 -11.80 7.53 2.43
CA TYR A 29 -10.74 7.51 3.43
C TYR A 29 -10.71 8.87 4.16
N MET A 30 -11.17 8.90 5.41
CA MET A 30 -11.37 10.14 6.16
C MET A 30 -12.23 11.13 5.37
N ASP A 31 -11.66 12.28 4.98
CA ASP A 31 -12.32 13.34 4.21
C ASP A 31 -12.15 13.14 2.68
N ASP A 32 -11.24 12.27 2.25
CA ASP A 32 -11.00 12.00 0.83
C ASP A 32 -12.05 11.00 0.32
N LEU A 33 -12.88 11.46 -0.63
CA LEU A 33 -13.93 10.68 -1.27
C LEU A 33 -13.67 10.54 -2.77
N LYS A 34 -13.72 9.30 -3.26
CA LYS A 34 -13.64 8.96 -4.68
C LYS A 34 -14.94 8.29 -5.09
N LEU A 35 -15.64 8.87 -6.07
CA LEU A 35 -16.92 8.38 -6.57
C LEU A 35 -16.72 7.59 -7.86
N PHE A 36 -17.51 6.53 -8.03
CA PHE A 36 -17.49 5.68 -9.21
C PHE A 36 -18.88 5.63 -9.84
N ALA A 37 -18.95 5.84 -11.15
CA ALA A 37 -20.20 5.74 -11.91
C ALA A 37 -19.92 5.10 -13.27
N LYS A 38 -20.97 4.53 -13.87
CA LYS A 38 -20.90 3.98 -15.24
C LYS A 38 -20.85 5.08 -16.30
N ASP A 39 -21.50 6.21 -16.04
CA ASP A 39 -21.73 7.31 -16.97
C ASP A 39 -21.69 8.65 -16.24
N ASP A 40 -21.51 9.72 -17.01
CA ASP A 40 -21.40 11.09 -16.49
C ASP A 40 -22.64 11.55 -15.73
N LYS A 41 -23.85 11.20 -16.20
CA LYS A 41 -25.10 11.59 -15.53
C LYS A 41 -25.21 10.94 -14.16
N GLY A 42 -24.79 9.67 -14.06
CA GLY A 42 -24.68 8.98 -12.78
C GLY A 42 -23.68 9.67 -11.85
N LEU A 43 -22.52 10.07 -12.36
CA LEU A 43 -21.50 10.77 -11.57
C LEU A 43 -22.00 12.13 -11.07
N ASP A 44 -22.67 12.91 -11.91
CA ASP A 44 -23.26 14.20 -11.54
C ASP A 44 -24.27 14.04 -10.40
N ARG A 45 -25.12 13.01 -10.46
CA ARG A 45 -26.09 12.73 -9.40
C ARG A 45 -25.42 12.35 -8.07
N LEU A 46 -24.37 11.53 -8.10
CA LEU A 46 -23.59 11.20 -6.90
C LEU A 46 -22.92 12.44 -6.29
N LEU A 47 -22.41 13.35 -7.13
CA LEU A 47 -21.83 14.62 -6.68
C LEU A 47 -22.86 15.55 -6.05
N GLN A 48 -24.07 15.64 -6.61
CA GLN A 48 -25.16 16.43 -6.03
C GLN A 48 -25.55 15.94 -4.64
N ILE A 49 -25.70 14.62 -4.48
CA ILE A 49 -26.00 14.00 -3.18
C ILE A 49 -24.90 14.30 -2.18
N THR A 50 -23.63 14.10 -2.57
CA THR A 50 -22.48 14.39 -1.71
C THR A 50 -22.44 15.87 -1.31
N LYS A 51 -22.74 16.79 -2.23
CA LYS A 51 -22.80 18.23 -1.96
C LYS A 51 -23.94 18.59 -1.01
N SER A 52 -25.12 18.00 -1.19
CA SER A 52 -26.26 18.19 -0.28
C SER A 52 -25.89 17.73 1.12
N PHE A 53 -25.40 16.48 1.24
CA PHE A 53 -24.97 15.91 2.50
C PHE A 53 -23.87 16.75 3.18
N SER A 54 -22.87 17.20 2.42
CA SER A 54 -21.81 18.10 2.92
C SER A 54 -22.40 19.40 3.47
N SER A 55 -23.43 19.95 2.81
CA SER A 55 -24.09 21.18 3.26
C SER A 55 -24.90 20.94 4.53
N ASP A 56 -25.59 19.81 4.62
CA ASP A 56 -26.38 19.41 5.79
C ASP A 56 -25.51 19.24 7.05
N ILE A 57 -24.28 18.74 6.89
CA ILE A 57 -23.29 18.64 7.97
C ILE A 57 -22.43 19.91 8.13
N CYS A 58 -22.76 21.00 7.43
CA CYS A 58 -22.06 22.28 7.47
C CYS A 58 -20.56 22.20 7.11
N MET A 59 -20.20 21.33 6.16
CA MET A 59 -18.85 21.22 5.58
C MET A 59 -18.78 21.86 4.18
N GLU A 60 -17.68 22.58 3.93
CA GLU A 60 -17.42 23.19 2.61
C GLU A 60 -17.02 22.13 1.58
N PHE A 61 -17.77 22.06 0.48
CA PHE A 61 -17.47 21.14 -0.61
C PHE A 61 -16.37 21.72 -1.52
N GLY A 62 -15.13 21.27 -1.33
CA GLY A 62 -13.93 21.79 -1.98
C GLY A 62 -13.78 21.45 -3.47
N LEU A 63 -14.68 21.93 -4.33
CA LEU A 63 -14.73 21.66 -5.77
C LEU A 63 -13.41 21.93 -6.51
N ASN A 64 -12.65 22.92 -6.06
CA ASN A 64 -11.38 23.31 -6.69
C ASN A 64 -10.31 22.22 -6.59
N LYS A 65 -10.47 21.26 -5.67
CA LYS A 65 -9.57 20.11 -5.48
C LYS A 65 -10.10 18.84 -6.15
N CYS A 66 -11.33 18.86 -6.66
CA CYS A 66 -11.95 17.72 -7.31
C CYS A 66 -11.43 17.59 -8.75
N ALA A 67 -11.25 16.36 -9.18
CA ALA A 67 -10.84 16.02 -10.53
C ALA A 67 -11.67 14.85 -11.05
N LYS A 68 -11.89 14.82 -12.37
CA LYS A 68 -12.66 13.79 -13.05
C LYS A 68 -11.77 13.04 -14.03
N VAL A 69 -12.03 11.73 -14.14
CA VAL A 69 -11.38 10.85 -15.10
C VAL A 69 -12.45 9.97 -15.75
N ARG A 70 -12.38 9.78 -17.08
CA ARG A 70 -13.30 8.89 -17.81
C ARG A 70 -12.55 7.73 -18.44
N PHE A 71 -13.05 6.51 -18.21
CA PHE A 71 -12.53 5.28 -18.80
C PHE A 71 -13.47 4.70 -19.83
N HIS A 72 -12.92 4.36 -21.00
CA HIS A 72 -13.62 3.57 -22.02
C HIS A 72 -12.77 2.36 -22.38
N ARG A 73 -13.29 1.15 -22.09
CA ARG A 73 -12.62 -0.14 -22.36
C ARG A 73 -11.17 -0.21 -21.84
N GLY A 74 -10.93 0.29 -20.62
CA GLY A 74 -9.61 0.28 -19.99
C GLY A 74 -8.62 1.33 -20.53
N LYS A 75 -9.04 2.18 -21.47
CA LYS A 75 -8.26 3.34 -21.93
C LYS A 75 -8.87 4.63 -21.40
N LEU A 76 -8.01 5.61 -21.12
CA LEU A 76 -8.48 6.96 -20.82
C LEU A 76 -9.16 7.53 -22.07
N ALA A 77 -10.39 8.00 -21.90
CA ALA A 77 -11.03 8.82 -22.90
C ALA A 77 -10.75 10.28 -22.53
N THR A 78 -10.25 11.07 -23.49
CA THR A 78 -10.25 12.53 -23.36
C THR A 78 -11.70 12.97 -23.21
N SER A 79 -12.04 13.51 -22.05
CA SER A 79 -13.33 14.12 -21.81
C SER A 79 -13.18 15.61 -21.60
N GLU A 80 -14.15 16.36 -22.11
CA GLU A 80 -14.35 17.76 -21.73
C GLU A 80 -14.62 17.84 -20.22
N ASN A 81 -14.42 19.04 -19.66
CA ASN A 81 -14.81 19.35 -18.28
C ASN A 81 -16.29 19.00 -18.05
N MET A 82 -16.72 18.86 -16.80
CA MET A 82 -18.12 18.56 -16.54
C MET A 82 -19.04 19.67 -17.05
N ASN A 83 -19.94 19.32 -17.98
CA ASN A 83 -20.96 20.21 -18.54
C ASN A 83 -22.17 20.38 -17.61
N SER A 84 -21.95 20.38 -16.29
CA SER A 84 -22.97 20.63 -15.28
C SER A 84 -22.76 22.02 -14.71
N GLU A 85 -23.76 22.91 -14.79
CA GLU A 85 -23.69 24.30 -14.32
C GLU A 85 -23.15 24.42 -12.88
N THR A 86 -23.38 23.40 -12.05
CA THR A 86 -22.93 23.35 -10.65
C THR A 86 -21.48 22.86 -10.48
N PHE A 87 -20.96 22.06 -11.42
CA PHE A 87 -19.67 21.37 -11.32
C PHE A 87 -18.68 21.71 -12.45
N GLN A 88 -18.93 22.79 -13.22
CA GLN A 88 -18.04 23.28 -14.29
C GLN A 88 -16.57 23.45 -13.87
N ARG A 89 -16.31 23.69 -12.58
CA ARG A 89 -14.95 23.87 -12.04
C ARG A 89 -14.18 22.56 -11.82
N VAL A 90 -14.83 21.40 -11.96
CA VAL A 90 -14.17 20.10 -11.81
C VAL A 90 -13.35 19.83 -13.06
N LYS A 91 -12.02 19.82 -12.91
CA LYS A 91 -11.09 19.60 -14.01
C LYS A 91 -11.13 18.15 -14.48
N SER A 92 -11.26 17.94 -15.78
CA SER A 92 -11.01 16.63 -16.41
C SER A 92 -9.51 16.42 -16.57
N LEU A 93 -8.98 15.29 -16.08
CA LEU A 93 -7.55 14.98 -16.18
C LEU A 93 -7.24 14.28 -17.49
N ASP A 94 -6.25 14.81 -18.20
CA ASP A 94 -5.68 14.18 -19.39
C ASP A 94 -4.61 13.14 -19.05
N ALA A 95 -4.14 12.40 -20.05
CA ALA A 95 -3.16 11.33 -19.88
C ALA A 95 -1.81 11.80 -19.31
N SER A 96 -1.48 13.08 -19.46
CA SER A 96 -0.26 13.71 -18.94
C SER A 96 -0.40 14.24 -17.52
N GLU A 97 -1.63 14.35 -17.00
CA GLU A 97 -1.90 14.94 -15.70
C GLU A 97 -2.00 13.88 -14.60
N THR A 98 -1.45 14.20 -13.42
CA THR A 98 -1.44 13.31 -12.26
C THR A 98 -2.40 13.81 -11.20
N TYR A 99 -3.12 12.89 -10.56
CA TYR A 99 -3.90 13.18 -9.36
C TYR A 99 -3.21 12.59 -8.14
N LYS A 100 -3.09 13.34 -7.04
CA LYS A 100 -2.48 12.80 -5.82
C LYS A 100 -3.56 12.27 -4.88
N TYR A 101 -3.58 10.96 -4.65
CA TYR A 101 -4.48 10.29 -3.71
C TYR A 101 -3.68 9.49 -2.68
N LEU A 102 -3.97 9.68 -1.38
CA LEU A 102 -3.28 9.01 -0.26
C LEU A 102 -1.75 9.00 -0.34
N GLY A 103 -1.19 10.10 -0.85
CA GLY A 103 0.25 10.29 -0.99
C GLY A 103 0.85 9.73 -2.28
N PHE A 104 0.12 8.98 -3.11
CA PHE A 104 0.58 8.51 -4.42
C PHE A 104 0.00 9.34 -5.56
N GLU A 105 0.79 9.50 -6.62
CA GLU A 105 0.30 10.07 -7.87
C GLU A 105 -0.40 8.96 -8.65
N GLU A 106 -1.72 9.01 -8.67
CA GLU A 106 -2.55 8.24 -9.58
C GLU A 106 -2.41 8.85 -10.97
N CYS A 107 -1.58 8.20 -11.78
CA CYS A 107 -1.57 8.35 -13.23
C CYS A 107 -1.98 7.01 -13.84
N LEU A 108 -2.66 7.07 -14.97
CA LEU A 108 -3.25 5.95 -15.67
C LEU A 108 -2.29 4.87 -16.17
N GLY A 109 -1.04 5.27 -16.41
CA GLY A 109 0.09 4.38 -16.28
C GLY A 109 0.84 4.87 -15.06
N THR A 110 0.93 4.07 -13.99
CA THR A 110 1.84 4.38 -12.89
C THR A 110 3.19 4.65 -13.53
N ASN A 111 3.63 5.91 -13.53
CA ASN A 111 5.00 6.23 -13.91
C ASN A 111 5.85 5.75 -12.72
N ASN A 112 5.98 4.43 -12.62
CA ASN A 112 6.63 3.73 -11.53
C ASN A 112 8.02 4.33 -11.33
N ARG A 113 8.64 4.78 -12.42
CA ARG A 113 9.90 5.51 -12.38
C ARG A 113 9.82 6.82 -11.60
N THR A 114 8.90 7.73 -11.91
CA THR A 114 8.80 9.03 -11.19
C THR A 114 8.46 8.83 -9.71
N VAL A 115 7.55 7.91 -9.39
CA VAL A 115 7.18 7.58 -8.01
C VAL A 115 8.38 7.01 -7.26
N LYS A 116 9.13 6.07 -7.85
CA LYS A 116 10.35 5.51 -7.28
C LYS A 116 11.42 6.58 -7.05
N GLU A 117 11.68 7.43 -8.03
CA GLU A 117 12.66 8.52 -7.93
C GLU A 117 12.29 9.50 -6.81
N ARG A 118 11.00 9.82 -6.66
CA ARG A 118 10.51 10.68 -5.57
C ARG A 118 10.68 10.01 -4.21
N LEU A 119 10.28 8.74 -4.08
CA LEU A 119 10.41 7.97 -2.83
C LEU A 119 11.88 7.81 -2.42
N GLU A 120 12.76 7.56 -3.38
CA GLU A 120 14.21 7.52 -3.15
C GLU A 120 14.74 8.86 -2.64
N LYS A 121 14.35 9.98 -3.27
CA LYS A 121 14.74 11.32 -2.81
C LYS A 121 14.28 11.57 -1.37
N VAL A 122 13.04 11.21 -1.03
CA VAL A 122 12.51 11.36 0.33
C VAL A 122 13.25 10.46 1.32
N TYR A 123 13.51 9.20 0.95
CA TYR A 123 14.28 8.26 1.75
C TYR A 123 15.69 8.79 2.05
N ILE A 124 16.43 9.23 1.03
CA ILE A 124 17.78 9.76 1.19
C ILE A 124 17.77 11.07 2.00
N LYS A 125 16.76 11.93 1.81
CA LYS A 125 16.61 13.17 2.61
C LYS A 125 16.41 12.83 4.09
N ARG A 126 15.52 11.91 4.42
CA ARG A 126 15.27 11.47 5.80
C ARG A 126 16.47 10.76 6.40
N LEU A 127 17.16 9.94 5.61
CA LEU A 127 18.40 9.29 6.01
C LEU A 127 19.48 10.32 6.37
N ARG A 128 19.72 11.34 5.55
CA ARG A 128 20.67 12.42 5.89
C ARG A 128 20.28 13.13 7.17
N SER A 129 19.02 13.55 7.28
CA SER A 129 18.52 14.20 8.50
C SER A 129 18.69 13.33 9.76
N ALA A 130 18.48 12.01 9.67
CA ALA A 130 18.74 11.09 10.78
C ALA A 130 20.23 11.00 11.15
N LEU A 131 21.12 11.13 10.17
CA LEU A 131 22.57 11.04 10.33
C LEU A 131 23.21 12.35 10.80
N ASP A 132 22.63 13.49 10.42
CA ASP A 132 23.09 14.84 10.78
C ASP A 132 22.86 15.14 12.26
N ASN A 133 21.86 14.51 12.90
CA ASN A 133 21.57 14.71 14.32
C ASN A 133 22.72 14.25 15.24
N GLU A 134 22.85 14.84 16.43
CA GLU A 134 23.88 14.54 17.44
C GLU A 134 23.57 13.29 18.28
N LEU A 135 22.82 12.34 17.72
CA LEU A 135 22.43 11.11 18.41
C LEU A 135 23.57 10.10 18.48
N CYS A 136 23.56 9.23 19.49
CA CYS A 136 24.51 8.12 19.53
C CYS A 136 24.23 7.13 18.39
N ALA A 137 25.23 6.31 18.01
CA ALA A 137 25.11 5.38 16.89
C ALA A 137 23.92 4.42 17.00
N LYS A 138 23.53 4.01 18.23
CA LYS A 138 22.33 3.20 18.47
C LYS A 138 21.07 3.93 18.01
N PHE A 139 20.87 5.15 18.52
CA PHE A 139 19.69 5.95 18.22
C PHE A 139 19.68 6.45 16.76
N LYS A 140 20.83 6.64 16.11
CA LYS A 140 20.88 6.95 14.67
C LYS A 140 20.30 5.82 13.83
N ILE A 141 20.70 4.57 14.10
CA ILE A 141 20.16 3.40 13.40
C ILE A 141 18.65 3.25 13.66
N GLU A 142 18.24 3.40 14.93
CA GLU A 142 16.83 3.36 15.31
C GLU A 142 16.02 4.46 14.61
N THR A 143 16.55 5.68 14.55
CA THR A 143 15.92 6.80 13.83
C THR A 143 15.74 6.47 12.35
N ILE A 144 16.76 5.91 11.69
CA ILE A 144 16.66 5.48 10.28
C ILE A 144 15.52 4.49 10.07
N ASN A 145 15.44 3.47 10.93
CA ASN A 145 14.39 2.46 10.87
C ASN A 145 12.99 3.07 11.09
N THR A 146 12.89 4.09 11.93
CA THR A 146 11.61 4.73 12.28
C THR A 146 11.15 5.77 11.27
N ILE A 147 12.05 6.56 10.67
CA ILE A 147 11.66 7.69 9.82
C ILE A 147 11.90 7.46 8.33
N ALA A 148 13.00 6.79 7.96
CA ALA A 148 13.38 6.64 6.56
C ALA A 148 12.76 5.38 5.95
N VAL A 149 12.92 4.24 6.63
CA VAL A 149 12.44 2.94 6.14
C VAL A 149 10.93 2.90 5.84
N PRO A 150 10.03 3.48 6.65
CA PRO A 150 8.59 3.40 6.38
C PRO A 150 8.14 4.10 5.08
N VAL A 151 8.93 5.06 4.58
CA VAL A 151 8.68 5.73 3.29
C VAL A 151 8.64 4.70 2.17
N LEU A 152 9.58 3.75 2.19
CA LEU A 152 9.67 2.70 1.20
C LEU A 152 8.65 1.60 1.50
N ARG A 153 8.49 1.21 2.77
CA ARG A 153 7.56 0.16 3.19
C ARG A 153 6.13 0.38 2.69
N TYR A 154 5.63 1.60 2.79
CA TYR A 154 4.29 1.96 2.32
C TYR A 154 4.10 1.72 0.80
N SER A 155 5.19 1.82 0.02
CA SER A 155 5.14 1.65 -1.43
C SER A 155 5.31 0.21 -1.92
N PHE A 156 5.74 -0.73 -1.07
CA PHE A 156 6.10 -2.09 -1.49
C PHE A 156 4.92 -2.92 -2.02
N GLY A 157 3.70 -2.64 -1.57
CA GLY A 157 2.49 -3.32 -2.06
C GLY A 157 1.90 -2.70 -3.33
N ILE A 158 2.34 -1.49 -3.71
CA ILE A 158 1.70 -0.68 -4.77
C ILE A 158 2.66 -0.50 -5.95
N VAL A 159 3.92 -0.19 -5.68
CA VAL A 159 4.96 0.09 -6.67
C VAL A 159 5.77 -1.17 -6.93
N ASN A 160 6.04 -1.47 -8.20
CA ASN A 160 6.82 -2.63 -8.58
C ASN A 160 8.32 -2.45 -8.34
N TRP A 161 8.78 -2.65 -7.11
CA TRP A 161 10.21 -2.62 -6.75
C TRP A 161 10.91 -3.94 -7.09
N SER A 162 12.12 -3.83 -7.63
CA SER A 162 13.02 -4.97 -7.82
C SER A 162 13.98 -5.14 -6.64
N LYS A 163 14.46 -6.36 -6.42
CA LYS A 163 15.51 -6.65 -5.44
C LYS A 163 16.78 -5.82 -5.69
N TYR A 164 17.14 -5.62 -6.96
CA TYR A 164 18.32 -4.85 -7.36
C TYR A 164 18.23 -3.36 -6.98
N GLU A 165 17.03 -2.77 -7.08
CA GLU A 165 16.79 -1.39 -6.64
C GLU A 165 16.93 -1.27 -5.11
N MET A 166 16.41 -2.23 -4.35
CA MET A 166 16.56 -2.24 -2.89
C MET A 166 18.04 -2.40 -2.49
N GLN A 167 18.76 -3.32 -3.12
CA GLN A 167 20.20 -3.48 -2.91
C GLN A 167 21.00 -2.23 -3.31
N ALA A 168 20.58 -1.49 -4.32
CA ALA A 168 21.19 -0.22 -4.70
C ALA A 168 20.95 0.86 -3.62
N LEU A 169 19.75 0.94 -3.05
CA LEU A 169 19.45 1.84 -1.92
C LEU A 169 20.22 1.43 -0.65
N ASP A 170 20.36 0.14 -0.36
CA ASP A 170 21.18 -0.34 0.75
C ASP A 170 22.67 0.02 0.55
N ARG A 171 23.18 -0.08 -0.69
CA ARG A 171 24.54 0.40 -1.02
C ARG A 171 24.67 1.91 -0.78
N LYS A 172 23.69 2.72 -1.19
CA LYS A 172 23.68 4.17 -0.94
C LYS A 172 23.62 4.48 0.56
N THR A 173 22.82 3.72 1.31
CA THR A 173 22.72 3.85 2.78
C THR A 173 24.06 3.57 3.45
N ARG A 174 24.72 2.47 3.09
CA ARG A 174 26.06 2.12 3.61
C ARG A 174 27.12 3.15 3.24
N LYS A 175 27.09 3.70 2.02
CA LYS A 175 28.00 4.79 1.61
C LYS A 175 27.81 6.03 2.49
N LEU A 176 26.56 6.38 2.81
CA LEU A 176 26.29 7.49 3.73
C LEU A 176 26.75 7.18 5.16
N LEU A 177 26.48 5.98 5.68
CA LEU A 177 26.96 5.59 7.01
C LEU A 177 28.49 5.67 7.14
N ARG A 178 29.23 5.30 6.08
CA ARG A 178 30.69 5.46 6.01
C ARG A 178 31.10 6.93 6.00
N LYS A 179 30.43 7.76 5.20
CA LYS A 179 30.70 9.20 5.14
C LYS A 179 30.50 9.91 6.48
N PHE A 180 29.51 9.48 7.25
CA PHE A 180 29.21 9.99 8.59
C PHE A 180 30.00 9.27 9.71
N ASN A 181 31.05 8.50 9.36
CA ASN A 181 31.92 7.76 10.29
C ASN A 181 31.19 6.78 11.24
N LEU A 182 30.00 6.31 10.86
CA LEU A 182 29.23 5.35 11.68
C LEU A 182 29.60 3.90 11.38
N HIS A 183 30.19 3.63 10.21
CA HIS A 183 30.53 2.27 9.80
C HIS A 183 31.86 2.29 9.05
N HIS A 184 32.80 1.44 9.46
CA HIS A 184 34.13 1.36 8.85
C HIS A 184 34.04 0.66 7.47
N PRO A 185 34.85 1.06 6.45
CA PRO A 185 34.81 0.43 5.13
C PRO A 185 35.10 -1.08 5.12
N ALA A 186 36.00 -1.52 6.01
CA ALA A 186 36.37 -2.94 6.19
C ALA A 186 35.53 -3.67 7.25
N ALA A 187 34.55 -3.01 7.87
CA ALA A 187 33.66 -3.69 8.81
C ALA A 187 32.74 -4.65 8.07
N ASP A 188 32.38 -5.74 8.74
CA ASP A 188 31.42 -6.71 8.24
C ASP A 188 30.05 -6.05 7.97
N ILE A 189 29.56 -6.28 6.76
CA ILE A 189 28.30 -5.75 6.26
C ILE A 189 27.13 -6.52 6.86
N ASP A 190 27.26 -7.83 7.08
CA ASP A 190 26.15 -8.66 7.50
C ASP A 190 25.77 -8.33 8.95
N ARG A 191 26.77 -8.09 9.81
CA ARG A 191 26.59 -7.57 11.17
C ARG A 191 25.81 -6.24 11.24
N LEU A 192 25.76 -5.45 10.17
CA LEU A 192 24.95 -4.22 10.13
C LEU A 192 23.45 -4.52 10.26
N TYR A 193 22.99 -5.61 9.64
CA TYR A 193 21.57 -5.95 9.54
C TYR A 193 21.10 -6.94 10.60
N VAL A 194 22.02 -7.68 11.21
CA VAL A 194 21.72 -8.55 12.36
C VAL A 194 21.15 -7.73 13.52
N SER A 195 20.19 -8.30 14.24
CA SER A 195 19.53 -7.61 15.36
C SER A 195 20.55 -7.27 16.46
N ARG A 196 20.26 -6.25 17.26
CA ARG A 196 21.14 -5.90 18.38
C ARG A 196 21.15 -6.95 19.49
N LEU A 197 20.06 -7.71 19.64
CA LEU A 197 19.96 -8.81 20.60
C LEU A 197 20.94 -9.94 20.25
N GLU A 198 21.19 -10.15 18.95
CA GLU A 198 22.14 -11.14 18.42
C GLU A 198 23.55 -10.54 18.20
N GLY A 199 23.85 -9.37 18.75
CA GLY A 199 25.18 -8.75 18.67
C GLY A 199 25.48 -7.96 17.38
N GLY A 200 24.46 -7.73 16.55
CA GLY A 200 24.50 -6.86 15.37
C GLY A 200 24.21 -5.38 15.64
N ARG A 201 23.90 -4.62 14.60
CA ARG A 201 23.58 -3.18 14.68
C ARG A 201 22.10 -2.85 14.48
N GLY A 202 21.31 -3.80 13.98
CA GLY A 202 19.85 -3.71 13.86
C GLY A 202 19.36 -2.75 12.78
N LEU A 203 20.14 -2.47 11.72
CA LEU A 203 19.62 -1.74 10.56
C LEU A 203 18.69 -2.66 9.77
N ILE A 204 17.53 -2.16 9.35
CA ILE A 204 16.62 -2.98 8.53
C ILE A 204 17.18 -3.08 7.11
N GLN A 205 17.40 -4.30 6.63
CA GLN A 205 17.77 -4.56 5.24
C GLN A 205 16.55 -4.35 4.33
N LEU A 206 16.68 -3.49 3.32
CA LEU A 206 15.55 -3.10 2.48
C LEU A 206 15.05 -4.24 1.59
N GLU A 207 15.93 -5.11 1.11
CA GLU A 207 15.53 -6.31 0.35
C GLU A 207 14.65 -7.25 1.19
N SER A 208 15.09 -7.59 2.40
CA SER A 208 14.35 -8.47 3.31
C SER A 208 13.03 -7.84 3.73
N LEU A 209 13.00 -6.51 3.91
CA LEU A 209 11.78 -5.77 4.18
C LEU A 209 10.79 -5.79 3.00
N LEU A 210 11.28 -5.68 1.77
CA LEU A 210 10.46 -5.80 0.56
C LEU A 210 9.80 -7.18 0.51
N LYS A 211 10.59 -8.26 0.68
CA LYS A 211 10.08 -9.64 0.66
C LYS A 211 9.01 -9.86 1.72
N SER A 212 9.31 -9.52 2.97
CA SER A 212 8.37 -9.67 4.10
C SER A 212 7.10 -8.83 3.93
N SER A 213 7.20 -7.60 3.42
CA SER A 213 6.03 -6.73 3.20
C SER A 213 5.13 -7.25 2.08
N VAL A 214 5.71 -7.72 0.98
CA VAL A 214 4.97 -8.33 -0.14
C VAL A 214 4.26 -9.60 0.32
N ILE A 215 4.95 -10.46 1.07
CA ILE A 215 4.35 -11.68 1.64
C ILE A 215 3.22 -11.34 2.60
N ALA A 216 3.42 -10.39 3.52
CA ALA A 216 2.38 -9.96 4.45
C ALA A 216 1.15 -9.41 3.72
N THR A 217 1.36 -8.62 2.67
CA THR A 217 0.27 -8.06 1.86
C THR A 217 -0.47 -9.15 1.08
N ALA A 218 0.24 -10.12 0.49
CA ALA A 218 -0.38 -11.24 -0.20
C ALA A 218 -1.17 -12.16 0.76
N ASN A 219 -0.62 -12.43 1.96
CA ASN A 219 -1.30 -13.17 3.00
C ASN A 219 -2.54 -12.43 3.50
N TYR A 220 -2.45 -11.10 3.63
CA TYR A 220 -3.60 -10.26 3.92
C TYR A 220 -4.66 -10.47 2.85
N LEU A 221 -4.35 -10.35 1.55
CA LEU A 221 -5.33 -10.57 0.47
C LEU A 221 -5.95 -11.98 0.48
N LYS A 222 -5.16 -13.01 0.83
CA LYS A 222 -5.63 -14.40 0.92
C LYS A 222 -6.47 -14.67 2.19
N SER A 223 -6.39 -13.83 3.23
CA SER A 223 -7.12 -14.10 4.47
C SER A 223 -8.63 -13.92 4.26
N ASP A 224 -9.42 -14.82 4.83
CA ASP A 224 -10.88 -14.71 4.74
C ASP A 224 -11.37 -13.64 5.71
N SER A 225 -11.81 -12.52 5.17
CA SER A 225 -12.39 -11.42 5.96
C SER A 225 -13.85 -11.15 5.58
N GLY A 226 -14.46 -12.01 4.76
CA GLY A 226 -15.83 -11.81 4.25
C GLY A 226 -16.01 -10.56 3.36
N ASP A 227 -14.94 -9.78 3.14
CA ASP A 227 -14.95 -8.59 2.30
C ASP A 227 -14.93 -8.98 0.82
N PRO A 228 -16.00 -8.70 0.07
CA PRO A 228 -16.11 -9.01 -1.34
C PRO A 228 -15.06 -8.28 -2.19
N LEU A 229 -14.74 -7.01 -1.87
CA LEU A 229 -13.78 -6.21 -2.64
C LEU A 229 -12.38 -6.81 -2.56
N LYS A 230 -12.05 -7.38 -1.41
CA LYS A 230 -10.78 -8.06 -1.19
C LYS A 230 -10.67 -9.36 -2.00
N GLN A 231 -11.74 -10.16 -2.05
CA GLN A 231 -11.79 -11.36 -2.89
C GLN A 231 -11.65 -10.98 -4.38
N MET A 232 -12.34 -9.91 -4.81
CA MET A 232 -12.22 -9.37 -6.16
C MET A 232 -10.79 -8.94 -6.51
N LEU A 233 -10.13 -8.23 -5.59
CA LEU A 233 -8.75 -7.80 -5.78
C LEU A 233 -7.80 -9.01 -5.86
N ALA A 234 -8.03 -10.03 -5.04
CA ALA A 234 -7.25 -11.26 -5.05
C ALA A 234 -7.41 -12.04 -6.38
N ASP A 235 -8.63 -12.12 -6.92
CA ASP A 235 -8.91 -12.74 -8.22
C ASP A 235 -8.23 -11.98 -9.36
N TRP A 236 -8.36 -10.66 -9.35
CA TRP A 236 -7.72 -9.81 -10.35
C TRP A 236 -6.20 -9.95 -10.33
N ASP A 237 -5.58 -9.94 -9.16
CA ASP A 237 -4.12 -10.07 -9.00
C ASP A 237 -3.60 -11.43 -9.46
N ARG A 238 -4.38 -12.51 -9.31
CA ARG A 238 -4.03 -13.85 -9.82
C ARG A 238 -3.97 -13.93 -11.34
N ASN A 239 -4.81 -13.14 -12.01
CA ASN A 239 -4.92 -13.09 -13.46
C ASN A 239 -3.89 -12.13 -14.10
N GLN A 240 -3.14 -11.37 -13.30
CA GLN A 240 -2.06 -10.52 -13.80
C GLN A 240 -0.85 -11.34 -14.26
N ALA A 241 -0.01 -10.71 -15.09
CA ALA A 241 1.27 -11.28 -15.49
C ALA A 241 2.13 -11.60 -14.24
N PRO A 242 2.98 -12.64 -14.28
CA PRO A 242 3.83 -13.03 -13.14
C PRO A 242 4.69 -11.90 -12.57
N SER A 243 5.15 -10.99 -13.43
CA SER A 243 6.00 -9.84 -13.05
C SER A 243 5.25 -8.72 -12.34
N LEU A 244 3.91 -8.73 -12.36
CA LEU A 244 3.05 -7.71 -11.76
C LEU A 244 2.24 -8.26 -10.59
N SER A 245 1.84 -9.54 -10.66
CA SER A 245 1.07 -10.21 -9.60
C SER A 245 1.80 -10.21 -8.26
N LEU A 246 1.16 -9.64 -7.25
CA LEU A 246 1.66 -9.60 -5.88
C LEU A 246 1.73 -11.00 -5.28
N GLN A 247 0.69 -11.82 -5.50
CA GLN A 247 0.62 -13.19 -4.96
C GLN A 247 1.73 -14.08 -5.53
N ARG A 248 2.00 -14.01 -6.84
CA ARG A 248 3.08 -14.80 -7.46
C ARG A 248 4.45 -14.36 -6.97
N LYS A 249 4.68 -13.05 -6.79
CA LYS A 249 5.92 -12.54 -6.18
C LYS A 249 6.09 -13.01 -4.74
N ALA A 250 5.01 -13.00 -3.95
CA ALA A 250 5.05 -13.49 -2.59
C ALA A 250 5.44 -14.98 -2.54
N GLU A 251 4.91 -15.79 -3.45
CA GLU A 251 5.26 -17.22 -3.57
C GLU A 251 6.74 -17.40 -3.96
N GLN A 252 7.24 -16.63 -4.92
CA GLN A 252 8.66 -16.63 -5.27
C GLN A 252 9.55 -16.25 -4.08
N PHE A 253 9.21 -15.19 -3.36
CA PHE A 253 9.96 -14.76 -2.18
C PHE A 253 9.88 -15.76 -1.03
N GLN A 254 8.75 -16.43 -0.84
CA GLN A 254 8.64 -17.52 0.14
C GLN A 254 9.59 -18.66 -0.22
N GLN A 255 9.60 -19.10 -1.49
CA GLN A 255 10.51 -20.15 -1.94
C GLN A 255 11.99 -19.76 -1.77
N GLU A 256 12.36 -18.52 -2.10
CA GLU A 256 13.72 -18.01 -1.86
C GLU A 256 14.08 -18.08 -0.37
N LEU A 257 13.17 -17.68 0.52
CA LEU A 257 13.41 -17.72 1.98
C LEU A 257 13.52 -19.15 2.52
N TYR A 258 12.69 -20.08 2.04
CA TYR A 258 12.76 -21.49 2.43
C TYR A 258 14.10 -22.13 2.04
N ARG A 259 14.59 -21.87 0.82
CA ARG A 259 15.90 -22.37 0.37
C ARG A 259 17.03 -21.87 1.27
N ILE A 260 17.01 -20.58 1.61
CA ILE A 260 17.99 -20.01 2.53
C ILE A 260 17.92 -20.68 3.91
N SER A 261 16.73 -20.99 4.42
CA SER A 261 16.60 -21.69 5.70
C SER A 261 17.13 -23.13 5.64
N GLU A 262 16.89 -23.86 4.55
CA GLU A 262 17.42 -25.22 4.35
C GLU A 262 18.95 -25.20 4.26
N ASP A 263 19.54 -24.26 3.53
CA ASP A 263 20.99 -24.11 3.41
C ASP A 263 21.66 -23.79 4.76
N VAL A 264 21.00 -23.00 5.61
CA VAL A 264 21.48 -22.64 6.97
C VAL A 264 21.34 -23.80 7.95
N GLU A 265 20.22 -24.55 7.90
CA GLU A 265 20.03 -25.75 8.73
C GLU A 265 21.01 -26.87 8.34
N ASN A 266 21.38 -26.96 7.06
CA ASN A 266 22.38 -27.92 6.57
C ASN A 266 23.83 -27.53 6.92
N THR A 267 24.08 -26.27 7.29
CA THR A 267 25.42 -25.76 7.66
C THR A 267 25.60 -25.55 9.16
N THR A 268 24.51 -25.43 9.95
CA THR A 268 24.58 -25.26 11.41
C THR A 268 23.44 -25.98 12.12
N VAL A 269 23.80 -26.81 13.11
CA VAL A 269 22.88 -27.47 14.03
C VAL A 269 22.14 -26.41 14.87
N GLY A 270 20.92 -26.07 14.44
CA GLY A 270 19.82 -25.51 15.23
C GLY A 270 19.89 -24.02 15.58
N ARG A 271 18.83 -23.28 15.25
CA ARG A 271 18.13 -22.38 16.20
C ARG A 271 16.78 -21.88 15.68
N SER A 272 15.95 -21.51 16.65
CA SER A 272 14.49 -21.49 16.71
C SER A 272 13.76 -20.36 15.96
N ASP A 273 14.47 -19.41 15.36
CA ASP A 273 13.89 -18.07 15.14
C ASP A 273 13.18 -17.94 13.77
N ILE A 274 13.53 -18.81 12.80
CA ILE A 274 12.83 -18.90 11.51
C ILE A 274 11.43 -19.52 11.68
N ARG A 275 11.25 -20.42 12.67
CA ARG A 275 9.94 -21.06 12.93
C ARG A 275 8.87 -20.06 13.40
N GLU A 276 9.27 -18.95 14.02
CA GLU A 276 8.31 -17.94 14.49
C GLU A 276 7.75 -17.09 13.35
N ILE A 277 8.57 -16.82 12.33
CA ILE A 277 8.16 -16.14 11.09
C ILE A 277 7.29 -17.06 10.20
N LEU A 278 7.52 -18.37 10.27
CA LEU A 278 6.81 -19.40 9.48
C LEU A 278 5.53 -19.96 10.14
N LYS A 279 5.20 -19.59 11.38
CA LYS A 279 3.97 -20.04 12.04
C LYS A 279 2.75 -19.48 11.31
N LYS A 280 2.05 -20.33 10.55
CA LYS A 280 0.66 -20.10 10.14
C LYS A 280 -0.19 -19.82 11.39
N PRO A 281 -1.16 -18.89 11.38
CA PRO A 281 -2.14 -18.82 12.45
C PRO A 281 -2.82 -20.19 12.56
N LYS A 282 -2.75 -20.81 13.75
CA LYS A 282 -3.51 -22.02 14.06
C LYS A 282 -4.99 -21.66 14.02
N VAL A 283 -5.65 -21.91 12.90
CA VAL A 283 -7.10 -22.02 12.86
C VAL A 283 -7.43 -23.36 13.52
N ASN A 284 -7.93 -23.33 14.75
CA ASN A 284 -8.51 -24.51 15.39
C ASN A 284 -9.83 -24.84 14.67
N PRO A 285 -9.98 -26.01 14.04
CA PRO A 285 -11.24 -26.42 13.46
C PRO A 285 -12.09 -27.04 14.57
N GLY A 286 -13.14 -26.32 14.98
CA GLY A 286 -14.33 -26.91 15.61
C GLY A 286 -14.25 -27.27 17.09
N LYS A 287 -14.87 -26.43 17.93
CA LYS A 287 -15.87 -26.92 18.89
C LYS A 287 -17.12 -26.06 18.75
N ARG A 288 -18.21 -26.73 18.38
CA ARG A 288 -19.57 -26.20 18.31
C ARG A 288 -20.09 -25.90 19.72
N ASN A 289 -21.10 -25.03 19.73
CA ASN A 289 -22.08 -24.73 20.79
C ASN A 289 -21.74 -23.55 21.70
N LEU A 290 -22.31 -22.39 21.35
CA LEU A 290 -22.91 -21.52 22.35
C LEU A 290 -24.25 -20.98 21.79
N CYS A 291 -25.35 -21.56 22.26
CA CYS A 291 -26.64 -20.90 22.23
C CYS A 291 -26.57 -19.70 23.19
N MET A 292 -26.92 -18.49 22.74
CA MET A 292 -27.50 -17.47 23.60
C MET A 292 -28.51 -16.64 22.81
N ALA A 293 -29.74 -16.68 23.29
CA ALA A 293 -30.76 -15.67 23.05
C ALA A 293 -30.58 -14.55 24.08
N ASN A 294 -30.76 -13.28 23.69
CA ASN A 294 -31.78 -12.44 24.31
C ASN A 294 -31.98 -11.08 23.61
N THR A 295 -33.21 -10.62 23.82
CA THR A 295 -34.03 -9.54 23.29
C THR A 295 -33.79 -8.13 23.86
N ARG A 296 -34.25 -7.15 23.06
CA ARG A 296 -35.01 -5.90 23.38
C ARG A 296 -34.30 -4.59 23.79
N GLU A 297 -34.61 -3.57 22.97
CA GLU A 297 -35.05 -2.19 23.25
C GLU A 297 -34.50 -1.43 24.47
N LYS A 298 -33.79 -0.32 24.20
CA LYS A 298 -34.33 1.05 24.19
C LYS A 298 -33.40 1.97 23.39
#